data_AF-Q6JH64-F1
#
_entry.id   AF-Q6JH64-F1
#
_cell.length_a   1.000
_cell.length_b   1.000
_cell.length_c   1.000
_cell.angle_alpha   90.00
_cell.angle_beta   90.00
_cell.angle_gamma   90.00
#
_symmetry.space_group_name_H-M   'P 1'
#
loop_
_entity.id
_entity.type
_entity.pdbx_description
1 polymer ?
#
loop_
_entity_poly.entity_id
_entity_poly.type
_entity_poly.pdbx_seq_one_letter_code
_entity_poly.pdbx_strand_id
1 'polypeptide(L)'
;PMYLFLTNLSFVDICFTSVTVPKLLINIFSQKKSIQFIGCVTQFFFFLLIGNMESFLLSVMAYDRYVAICNPLHYTTVMSWNFCTAIVLLAWVISALHSLIYSVIVSSLFYCRSNIIHQFFCNLPSLLQLSCSDITKYQIFISTEGSLVVIGPFILIVVSYAL
;
A
#
# COMPACT_ATOMS: atom_id res chain seq x y z
N PRO A 1 -7.52 9.85 19.95
CA PRO A 1 -6.57 9.08 19.12
C PRO A 1 -7.26 8.07 18.17
N MET A 2 -7.91 7.02 18.66
CA MET A 2 -8.51 5.95 17.83
C MET A 2 -9.44 6.44 16.71
N TYR A 3 -10.36 7.38 16.98
CA TYR A 3 -11.27 7.91 15.94
C TYR A 3 -10.54 8.58 14.78
N LEU A 4 -9.40 9.25 15.05
CA LEU A 4 -8.60 9.88 14.00
C LEU A 4 -7.98 8.82 13.08
N PHE A 5 -7.49 7.71 13.64
CA PHE A 5 -6.94 6.60 12.87
C PHE A 5 -8.04 5.88 12.06
N LEU A 6 -9.20 5.62 12.66
CA LEU A 6 -10.36 5.04 11.98
C LEU A 6 -10.85 5.89 10.81
N THR A 7 -10.94 7.21 10.96
CA THR A 7 -11.35 8.09 9.86
C THR A 7 -10.35 8.04 8.71
N ASN A 8 -9.04 8.02 9.01
CA ASN A 8 -8.01 7.86 7.98
C ASN A 8 -8.07 6.48 7.32
N LEU A 9 -8.31 5.41 8.10
CA LEU A 9 -8.42 4.04 7.60
C LEU A 9 -9.61 3.92 6.64
N SER A 10 -10.78 4.39 7.04
CA SER A 10 -11.97 4.41 6.18
C SER A 10 -11.75 5.21 4.90
N PHE A 11 -11.03 6.34 4.97
CA PHE A 11 -10.68 7.11 3.78
C PHE A 11 -9.75 6.32 2.84
N VAL A 12 -8.73 5.66 3.40
CA VAL A 12 -7.79 4.80 2.67
C VAL A 12 -8.55 3.63 2.00
N ASP A 13 -9.49 2.99 2.68
CA ASP A 13 -10.32 1.90 2.13
C ASP A 13 -11.24 2.36 0.97
N ILE A 14 -11.85 3.53 1.12
CA ILE A 14 -12.67 4.14 0.05
C ILE A 14 -11.79 4.47 -1.15
N CYS A 15 -10.60 5.02 -0.93
CA CYS A 15 -9.64 5.26 -2.00
C CYS A 15 -9.20 3.95 -2.67
N PHE A 16 -8.94 2.90 -1.89
CA PHE A 16 -8.52 1.60 -2.40
C PHE A 16 -9.56 1.00 -3.34
N THR A 17 -10.81 0.97 -2.89
CA THR A 17 -11.94 0.47 -3.67
C THR A 17 -12.18 1.35 -4.90
N SER A 18 -12.12 2.67 -4.78
CA SER A 18 -12.26 3.59 -5.92
C SER A 18 -11.14 3.48 -6.96
N VAL A 19 -9.92 3.13 -6.58
CA VAL A 19 -8.81 2.92 -7.54
C VAL A 19 -8.91 1.54 -8.21
N THR A 20 -9.34 0.52 -7.45
CA THR A 20 -9.32 -0.88 -7.90
C THR A 20 -10.60 -1.28 -8.65
N VAL A 21 -11.77 -0.90 -8.14
CA VAL A 21 -13.09 -1.36 -8.61
C VAL A 21 -13.47 -0.81 -9.99
N PRO A 22 -13.31 0.49 -10.31
CA PRO A 22 -13.68 1.01 -11.64
C PRO A 22 -12.85 0.38 -12.75
N LYS A 23 -11.55 0.15 -12.49
CA LYS A 23 -10.69 -0.53 -13.46
C LYS A 23 -11.02 -2.00 -13.59
N LEU A 24 -11.36 -2.70 -12.51
CA LEU A 24 -11.84 -4.08 -12.58
C LEU A 24 -13.14 -4.19 -13.41
N LEU A 25 -14.10 -3.28 -13.19
CA LEU A 25 -15.39 -3.23 -13.89
C LEU A 25 -15.26 -2.92 -15.39
N ILE A 26 -14.55 -1.84 -15.74
CA ILE A 26 -14.30 -1.46 -17.14
C ILE A 26 -13.66 -2.61 -17.92
N ASN A 27 -12.82 -3.39 -17.25
CA ASN A 27 -12.03 -4.43 -17.84
C ASN A 27 -12.76 -5.78 -17.95
N ILE A 28 -13.74 -6.06 -17.08
CA ILE A 28 -14.69 -7.19 -17.27
C ILE A 28 -15.63 -6.92 -18.45
N PHE A 29 -16.05 -5.67 -18.66
CA PHE A 29 -17.04 -5.30 -19.68
C PHE A 29 -16.46 -4.88 -21.05
N SER A 30 -15.16 -4.58 -21.16
CA SER A 30 -14.54 -4.15 -22.42
C SER A 30 -13.84 -5.31 -23.15
N GLN A 31 -14.14 -5.48 -24.45
CA GLN A 31 -13.43 -6.43 -25.33
C GLN A 31 -11.99 -5.98 -25.68
N LYS A 32 -11.64 -4.69 -25.48
CA LYS A 32 -10.27 -4.16 -25.69
C LYS A 32 -9.50 -4.11 -24.37
N LYS A 33 -8.68 -5.13 -24.14
CA LYS A 33 -7.83 -5.32 -22.94
C LYS A 33 -6.47 -4.61 -23.07
N SER A 34 -6.47 -3.30 -23.22
CA SER A 34 -5.22 -2.51 -23.28
C SER A 34 -5.25 -1.38 -22.27
N ILE A 35 -4.43 -1.51 -21.22
CA ILE A 35 -4.13 -0.40 -20.31
C ILE A 35 -2.92 0.35 -20.86
N GLN A 36 -3.02 1.67 -20.93
CA GLN A 36 -1.88 2.52 -21.27
C GLN A 36 -0.83 2.45 -20.15
N PHE A 37 0.45 2.41 -20.50
CA PHE A 37 1.57 2.30 -19.54
C PHE A 37 1.47 3.30 -18.38
N ILE A 38 1.13 4.56 -18.68
CA ILE A 38 0.94 5.61 -17.67
C ILE A 38 -0.15 5.22 -16.66
N GLY A 39 -1.29 4.70 -17.15
CA GLY A 39 -2.37 4.24 -16.29
C GLY A 39 -1.99 3.03 -15.42
N CYS A 40 -1.06 2.19 -15.87
CA CYS A 40 -0.49 1.07 -15.11
C CYS A 40 0.36 1.60 -13.95
N VAL A 41 1.34 2.47 -14.25
CA VAL A 41 2.25 3.06 -13.25
C VAL A 41 1.48 3.88 -12.21
N THR A 42 0.49 4.67 -12.62
CA THR A 42 -0.35 5.43 -11.68
C THR A 42 -1.15 4.51 -10.75
N GLN A 43 -1.70 3.41 -11.27
CA GLN A 43 -2.43 2.45 -10.43
C GLN A 43 -1.50 1.76 -9.43
N PHE A 44 -0.29 1.39 -9.86
CA PHE A 44 0.70 0.79 -8.98
C PHE A 44 1.15 1.74 -7.86
N PHE A 45 1.38 3.02 -8.19
CA PHE A 45 1.67 4.07 -7.21
C PHE A 45 0.59 4.17 -6.13
N PHE A 46 -0.69 4.29 -6.54
CA PHE A 46 -1.79 4.40 -5.59
C PHE A 46 -1.98 3.12 -4.77
N PHE A 47 -1.79 1.95 -5.37
CA PHE A 47 -1.87 0.68 -4.66
C PHE A 47 -0.84 0.58 -3.53
N LEU A 48 0.43 0.90 -3.82
CA LEU A 48 1.49 0.93 -2.81
C LEU A 48 1.21 1.99 -1.74
N LEU A 49 0.77 3.19 -2.14
CA LEU A 49 0.54 4.29 -1.21
C LEU A 49 -0.52 3.89 -0.18
N ILE A 50 -1.65 3.37 -0.66
CA ILE A 50 -2.80 3.02 0.15
C ILE A 50 -2.51 1.79 1.02
N GLY A 51 -1.87 0.74 0.49
CA GLY A 51 -1.51 -0.46 1.26
C GLY A 51 -0.50 -0.20 2.38
N ASN A 52 0.48 0.68 2.13
CA ASN A 52 1.42 1.11 3.19
C ASN A 52 0.68 1.91 4.27
N MET A 53 -0.22 2.82 3.88
CA MET A 53 -1.02 3.59 4.84
C MET A 53 -1.93 2.72 5.70
N GLU A 54 -2.61 1.74 5.10
CA GLU A 54 -3.42 0.76 5.84
C GLU A 54 -2.58 0.03 6.88
N SER A 55 -1.40 -0.47 6.49
CA SER A 55 -0.49 -1.19 7.38
C SER A 55 0.03 -0.32 8.53
N PHE A 56 0.42 0.92 8.24
CA PHE A 56 0.85 1.86 9.27
C PHE A 56 -0.29 2.20 10.24
N LEU A 57 -1.50 2.44 9.73
CA LEU A 57 -2.66 2.73 10.57
C LEU A 57 -3.02 1.54 11.46
N LEU A 58 -3.03 0.32 10.93
CA LEU A 58 -3.26 -0.91 11.71
C LEU A 58 -2.19 -1.08 12.80
N SER A 59 -0.91 -0.87 12.48
CA SER A 59 0.17 -0.95 13.45
C SER A 59 0.03 0.08 14.57
N VAL A 60 -0.34 1.32 14.24
CA VAL A 60 -0.52 2.39 15.23
C VAL A 60 -1.78 2.15 16.08
N MET A 61 -2.85 1.59 15.49
CA MET A 61 -4.04 1.19 16.24
C MET A 61 -3.76 0.03 17.20
N ALA A 62 -2.94 -0.94 16.80
CA ALA A 62 -2.48 -2.01 17.71
C ALA A 62 -1.64 -1.43 18.86
N TYR A 63 -0.75 -0.47 18.56
CA TYR A 63 0.03 0.22 19.58
C TYR A 63 -0.85 1.09 20.52
N ASP A 64 -1.88 1.77 20.01
CA ASP A 64 -2.89 2.48 20.80
C ASP A 64 -3.57 1.54 21.82
N ARG A 65 -4.00 0.35 21.38
CA ARG A 65 -4.58 -0.67 22.28
C ARG A 65 -3.57 -1.13 23.34
N TYR A 66 -2.33 -1.40 22.94
CA TYR A 66 -1.27 -1.85 23.87
C TYR A 66 -1.00 -0.81 24.97
N VAL A 67 -0.82 0.46 24.61
CA VAL A 67 -0.56 1.54 25.59
C VAL A 67 -1.77 1.75 26.50
N ALA A 68 -2.99 1.65 25.97
CA ALA A 68 -4.22 1.76 26.77
C ALA A 68 -4.32 0.66 27.84
N ILE A 69 -3.91 -0.58 27.52
CA ILE A 69 -3.95 -1.73 28.44
C ILE A 69 -2.79 -1.69 29.43
N CYS A 70 -1.56 -1.54 28.95
CA CYS A 70 -0.36 -1.66 29.78
C CYS A 70 -0.04 -0.41 30.60
N ASN A 71 -0.44 0.78 30.12
CA ASN A 71 -0.08 2.07 30.74
C ASN A 71 -1.26 3.06 30.79
N PRO A 72 -2.39 2.70 31.42
CA PRO A 72 -3.62 3.51 31.37
C PRO A 72 -3.43 4.94 31.93
N LEU A 73 -2.59 5.11 32.95
CA LEU A 73 -2.32 6.41 33.58
C LEU A 73 -1.48 7.36 32.71
N HIS A 74 -0.68 6.83 31.79
CA HIS A 74 0.15 7.63 30.86
C HIS A 74 -0.44 7.67 29.45
N TYR A 75 -1.59 7.04 29.22
CA TYR A 75 -2.17 6.94 27.89
C TYR A 75 -2.46 8.31 27.26
N THR A 76 -3.01 9.26 28.01
CA THR A 76 -3.37 10.60 27.48
C THR A 76 -2.16 11.46 27.14
N THR A 77 -1.03 11.24 27.80
CA THR A 77 0.22 11.96 27.51
C THR A 77 0.95 11.34 26.32
N VAL A 78 0.98 10.01 26.21
CA VAL A 78 1.59 9.28 25.09
C VAL A 78 0.77 9.42 23.81
N MET A 79 -0.53 9.15 23.86
CA MET A 79 -1.47 9.23 22.72
C MET A 79 -2.14 10.62 22.63
N SER A 80 -1.34 11.68 22.76
CA SER A 80 -1.83 13.05 22.60
C SER A 80 -2.28 13.33 21.17
N TRP A 81 -3.17 14.31 20.99
CA TRP A 81 -3.70 14.65 19.67
C TRP A 81 -2.60 15.08 18.69
N ASN A 82 -1.62 15.87 19.16
CA ASN A 82 -0.48 16.33 18.38
C ASN A 82 0.45 15.18 17.98
N PHE A 83 0.64 14.20 18.86
CA PHE A 83 1.44 13.02 18.55
C PHE A 83 0.75 12.15 17.49
N CYS A 84 -0.56 11.93 17.64
CA CYS A 84 -1.35 11.14 16.69
C CYS A 84 -1.36 11.79 15.30
N THR A 85 -1.53 13.11 15.21
CA THR A 85 -1.49 13.82 13.92
C THR A 85 -0.09 13.78 13.30
N ALA A 86 0.96 13.97 14.10
CA ALA A 86 2.34 13.86 13.61
C ALA A 86 2.62 12.46 13.04
N ILE A 87 2.19 11.39 13.72
CA ILE A 87 2.34 10.01 13.23
C ILE A 87 1.61 9.81 11.90
N VAL A 88 0.36 10.27 11.77
CA VAL A 88 -0.39 10.12 10.53
C VAL A 88 0.26 10.87 9.38
N LEU A 89 0.75 12.09 9.62
CA LEU A 89 1.47 12.86 8.60
C LEU A 89 2.77 12.17 8.19
N LEU A 90 3.54 11.66 9.16
CA LEU A 90 4.76 10.89 8.88
C LEU A 90 4.46 9.63 8.08
N ALA A 91 3.39 8.89 8.42
CA ALA A 91 2.96 7.73 7.66
C ALA A 91 2.62 8.09 6.20
N TRP A 92 1.91 9.20 5.97
CA TRP A 92 1.62 9.69 4.62
C TRP A 92 2.90 10.01 3.83
N VAL A 93 3.84 10.74 4.43
CA VAL A 93 5.10 11.12 3.79
C VAL A 93 5.94 9.88 3.45
N ILE A 94 6.11 8.97 4.39
CA ILE A 94 6.88 7.74 4.20
C ILE A 94 6.24 6.88 3.11
N SER A 95 4.93 6.67 3.16
CA SER A 95 4.20 5.88 2.16
C SER A 95 4.28 6.51 0.76
N ALA A 96 4.20 7.85 0.67
CA ALA A 96 4.33 8.57 -0.59
C ALA A 96 5.74 8.45 -1.19
N LEU A 97 6.79 8.66 -0.38
CA LEU A 97 8.17 8.51 -0.82
C LEU A 97 8.47 7.08 -1.27
N HIS A 98 8.04 6.08 -0.48
CA HIS A 98 8.19 4.67 -0.81
C HIS A 98 7.50 4.34 -2.14
N SER A 99 6.24 4.74 -2.29
CA SER A 99 5.46 4.50 -3.52
C SER A 99 6.06 5.20 -4.74
N LEU A 100 6.58 6.42 -4.57
CA LEU A 100 7.24 7.19 -5.62
C LEU A 100 8.51 6.48 -6.09
N ILE A 101 9.40 6.11 -5.15
CA ILE A 101 10.65 5.42 -5.45
C ILE A 101 10.38 4.14 -6.23
N TYR A 102 9.45 3.30 -5.76
CA TYR A 102 9.10 2.06 -6.45
C TYR A 102 8.48 2.30 -7.82
N SER A 103 7.61 3.31 -7.95
CA SER A 103 7.00 3.63 -9.24
C SER A 103 8.03 4.14 -10.25
N VAL A 104 8.99 4.96 -9.81
CA VAL A 104 10.10 5.43 -10.65
C VAL A 104 10.95 4.24 -11.09
N ILE A 105 11.28 3.34 -10.18
CA ILE A 105 12.07 2.16 -10.48
C ILE A 105 11.35 1.22 -11.47
N VAL A 106 10.05 1.01 -11.29
CA VAL A 106 9.23 0.22 -12.24
C VAL A 106 9.15 0.91 -13.60
N SER A 107 9.09 2.25 -13.63
CA SER A 107 9.03 3.03 -14.87
C SER A 107 10.35 3.05 -15.63
N SER A 108 11.50 2.86 -14.95
CA SER A 108 12.83 2.89 -15.56
C SER A 108 13.30 1.54 -16.13
N LEU A 109 12.53 0.46 -15.94
CA LEU A 109 12.79 -0.83 -16.57
C LEU A 109 12.69 -0.73 -18.10
N PHE A 110 13.63 -1.35 -18.82
CA PHE A 110 13.61 -1.41 -20.28
C PHE A 110 12.58 -2.44 -20.78
N TYR A 111 11.50 -1.93 -21.39
CA TYR A 111 10.46 -2.75 -22.02
C TYR A 111 10.80 -3.01 -23.49
N CYS A 112 10.76 -4.28 -23.90
CA CYS A 112 11.34 -4.72 -25.17
C CYS A 112 10.39 -4.71 -26.38
N ARG A 113 9.10 -4.41 -26.16
CA ARG A 113 8.07 -4.42 -27.20
C ARG A 113 7.20 -3.17 -27.06
N SER A 114 6.70 -2.68 -28.21
CA SER A 114 5.79 -1.53 -28.36
C SER A 114 4.88 -1.31 -27.15
N ASN A 115 4.72 -0.05 -26.73
CA ASN A 115 4.01 0.50 -25.54
C ASN A 115 2.53 0.08 -25.32
N ILE A 116 2.11 -1.05 -25.88
CA ILE A 116 0.78 -1.64 -25.82
C ILE A 116 0.90 -2.98 -25.06
N ILE A 117 0.59 -2.93 -23.77
CA ILE A 117 0.54 -4.12 -22.90
C ILE A 117 -0.85 -4.74 -23.06
N HIS A 118 -0.90 -5.93 -23.68
CA HIS A 118 -2.13 -6.72 -23.82
C HIS A 118 -2.39 -7.53 -22.54
N GLN A 119 -2.51 -6.88 -21.38
CA GLN A 119 -2.82 -7.55 -20.13
C GLN A 119 -3.88 -6.80 -19.30
N PHE A 120 -4.72 -7.61 -18.68
CA PHE A 120 -5.98 -7.30 -18.00
C PHE A 120 -5.77 -6.53 -16.68
N PHE A 121 -4.61 -6.61 -16.05
CA PHE A 121 -4.29 -5.86 -14.84
C PHE A 121 -2.89 -5.29 -15.00
N CYS A 122 -2.55 -4.21 -14.30
CA CYS A 122 -1.14 -3.86 -14.07
C CYS A 122 -0.55 -4.89 -13.10
N ASN A 123 -0.48 -6.15 -13.53
CA ASN A 123 0.06 -7.23 -12.74
C ASN A 123 1.57 -7.11 -12.89
N LEU A 124 2.21 -6.49 -11.90
CA LEU A 124 3.65 -6.24 -11.91
C LEU A 124 4.48 -7.47 -12.33
N PRO A 125 4.18 -8.71 -11.89
CA PRO A 125 4.87 -9.92 -12.35
C PRO A 125 4.72 -10.17 -13.86
N SER A 126 3.55 -9.90 -14.41
CA SER A 126 3.24 -10.07 -15.82
C SER A 126 3.82 -8.94 -16.69
N LEU A 127 3.96 -7.73 -16.13
CA LEU A 127 4.67 -6.59 -16.71
C LEU A 127 6.18 -6.82 -16.77
N LEU A 128 6.73 -7.39 -15.67
CA LEU A 128 8.14 -7.76 -15.54
C LEU A 128 8.53 -8.82 -16.59
N GLN A 129 7.67 -9.81 -16.87
CA GLN A 129 7.90 -10.82 -17.92
C GLN A 129 8.03 -10.24 -19.34
N LEU A 130 7.57 -9.01 -19.60
CA LEU A 130 7.70 -8.31 -20.89
C LEU A 130 8.97 -7.45 -20.97
N SER A 131 9.70 -7.27 -19.87
CA SER A 131 10.94 -6.51 -19.84
C SER A 131 12.12 -7.37 -20.33
N CYS A 132 13.07 -6.75 -21.03
CA CYS A 132 14.28 -7.43 -21.50
C CYS A 132 15.41 -7.45 -20.46
N SER A 133 15.18 -6.86 -19.29
CA SER A 133 16.14 -6.81 -18.18
C SER A 133 15.87 -7.95 -17.21
N ASP A 134 16.89 -8.35 -16.45
CA ASP A 134 16.72 -9.39 -15.44
C ASP A 134 15.79 -8.91 -14.31
N ILE A 135 14.62 -9.55 -14.23
CA ILE A 135 13.51 -9.19 -13.33
C ILE A 135 13.54 -9.93 -12.00
N THR A 136 14.45 -10.88 -11.84
CA THR A 136 14.48 -11.79 -10.70
C THR A 136 14.59 -11.03 -9.37
N LYS A 137 15.40 -9.97 -9.36
CA LYS A 137 15.58 -9.08 -8.19
C LYS A 137 14.29 -8.35 -7.82
N TYR A 138 13.56 -7.83 -8.82
CA TYR A 138 12.30 -7.13 -8.59
C TYR A 138 11.21 -8.06 -8.08
N GLN A 139 11.10 -9.25 -8.67
CA GLN A 139 10.07 -10.22 -8.31
C GLN A 139 10.24 -10.73 -6.88
N ILE A 140 11.49 -11.01 -6.47
CA ILE A 140 11.81 -11.37 -5.07
C ILE A 140 11.48 -10.21 -4.13
N PHE A 141 11.84 -8.99 -4.52
CA PHE A 141 11.61 -7.79 -3.70
C PHE A 141 10.12 -7.51 -3.48
N ILE A 142 9.31 -7.50 -4.55
CA ILE A 142 7.85 -7.32 -4.50
C ILE A 142 7.20 -8.43 -3.65
N SER A 143 7.63 -9.69 -3.83
CA SER A 143 7.09 -10.82 -3.07
C SER A 143 7.42 -10.73 -1.58
N THR A 144 8.63 -10.25 -1.25
CA THR A 144 9.08 -10.10 0.14
C THR A 144 8.33 -8.95 0.81
N GLU A 145 8.28 -7.79 0.17
CA GLU A 145 7.58 -6.60 0.67
C GLU A 145 6.08 -6.86 0.82
N GLY A 146 5.44 -7.47 -0.18
CA GLY A 146 4.03 -7.85 -0.10
C GLY A 146 3.75 -8.82 1.05
N SER A 147 4.66 -9.77 1.31
CA SER A 147 4.54 -10.68 2.45
C SER A 147 4.71 -9.95 3.78
N LEU A 148 5.67 -9.03 3.89
CA LEU A 148 5.90 -8.23 5.10
C LEU A 148 4.71 -7.32 5.43
N VAL A 149 4.13 -6.68 4.42
CA VAL A 149 2.95 -5.82 4.55
C VAL A 149 1.72 -6.59 5.04
N VAL A 150 1.58 -7.88 4.70
CA VAL A 150 0.46 -8.70 5.19
C VAL A 150 0.75 -9.34 6.55
N ILE A 151 1.94 -9.95 6.68
CA ILE A 151 2.31 -10.74 7.86
C ILE A 151 2.65 -9.83 9.04
N GLY A 152 3.26 -8.66 8.80
CA GLY A 152 3.68 -7.73 9.84
C GLY A 152 2.51 -7.21 10.68
N PRO A 153 1.49 -6.57 10.08
CA PRO A 153 0.29 -6.14 10.80
C PRO A 153 -0.43 -7.31 11.46
N PHE A 154 -0.50 -8.47 10.79
CA PHE A 154 -1.13 -9.67 11.35
C PHE A 154 -0.45 -10.12 12.65
N ILE A 155 0.88 -10.24 12.66
CA ILE A 155 1.65 -10.60 13.87
C ILE A 155 1.47 -9.54 14.94
N LEU A 156 1.59 -8.25 14.60
CA LEU A 156 1.44 -7.16 15.57
C LEU A 156 0.06 -7.19 16.23
N ILE A 157 -1.00 -7.38 15.46
CA ILE A 157 -2.36 -7.54 15.99
C ILE A 157 -2.40 -8.75 16.93
N VAL A 158 -1.96 -9.93 16.50
CA VAL A 158 -2.00 -11.14 17.35
C VAL A 158 -1.23 -10.94 18.65
N VAL A 159 -0.02 -10.38 18.59
CA VAL A 159 0.83 -10.13 19.76
C VAL A 159 0.18 -9.10 20.70
N SER A 160 -0.36 -7.99 20.17
CA SER A 160 -1.02 -6.97 20.98
C SER A 160 -2.29 -7.44 21.70
N TYR A 161 -2.94 -8.51 21.22
CA TYR A 161 -4.12 -9.10 21.87
C TYR A 161 -3.79 -10.32 22.75
N ALA A 162 -2.63 -10.95 22.55
CA ALA A 162 -2.21 -12.13 23.30
C ALA A 162 -1.37 -11.80 24.55
N LEU A 163 -0.70 -10.64 24.57
CA LEU A 163 -0.03 -10.07 25.74
C LEU A 163 -0.95 -9.11 26.50
#